data_AF-A0A939HXD2-F1
#
_entry.id   AF-A0A939HXD2-F1
#
_cell.length_a   1.000
_cell.length_b   1.000
_cell.length_c   1.000
_cell.angle_alpha   90.00
_cell.angle_beta   90.00
_cell.angle_gamma   90.00
#
_symmetry.space_group_name_H-M   'P 1'
#
loop_
_entity.id
_entity.type
_entity.pdbx_description
1 polymer ?
#
loop_
_entity_poly.entity_id
_entity_poly.type
_entity_poly.pdbx_seq_one_letter_code
_entity_poly.pdbx_strand_id
1 'polypeptide(L)'
;MATPGDDVTIFSTIIADTIDGLAGNDQIQGDRGDDLLNGGSGNDLIFGEEGNDTFNGGVSDDILIGGEGIDTFFFAANNGADRIEDFEIASDAIALVAKRRSPGGRPEFWLALQLWQPLVVGSSVCRC
;
A
#
# COMPACT_ATOMS: atom_id res chain seq x y z
N MET A 1 3.56 -2.95 17.38
CA MET A 1 4.55 -2.75 16.30
C MET A 1 4.67 -4.07 15.60
N ALA A 2 4.48 -4.09 14.29
CA ALA A 2 4.64 -5.27 13.47
C ALA A 2 6.07 -5.83 13.57
N THR A 3 6.20 -7.13 13.33
CA THR A 3 7.41 -7.90 13.28
C THR A 3 7.45 -8.68 11.97
N PRO A 4 8.61 -9.22 11.54
CA PRO A 4 8.68 -10.03 10.32
C PRO A 4 8.06 -11.44 10.41
N GLY A 5 7.09 -11.67 11.29
CA GLY A 5 6.36 -12.94 11.37
C GLY A 5 4.89 -12.68 11.66
N ASP A 6 4.06 -13.72 11.50
CA ASP A 6 2.59 -13.64 11.59
C ASP A 6 2.11 -12.87 12.83
N ASP A 7 1.59 -11.66 12.61
CA ASP A 7 1.11 -10.78 13.64
C ASP A 7 -0.43 -10.73 13.68
N VAL A 8 -0.95 -10.77 14.91
CA VAL A 8 -2.37 -10.51 15.18
C VAL A 8 -2.51 -9.08 15.68
N THR A 9 -2.85 -8.21 14.73
CA THR A 9 -3.53 -6.92 14.92
C THR A 9 -2.67 -5.74 15.38
N ILE A 10 -2.34 -4.90 14.41
CA ILE A 10 -2.00 -3.50 14.59
C ILE A 10 -3.34 -2.75 14.60
N PHE A 11 -3.78 -2.32 15.78
CA PHE A 11 -4.94 -1.44 15.91
C PHE A 11 -4.51 0.00 15.65
N SER A 12 -5.15 0.61 14.66
CA SER A 12 -5.15 2.04 14.42
C SER A 12 -6.01 2.78 15.45
N THR A 13 -6.08 4.11 15.35
CA THR A 13 -6.85 4.97 16.25
C THR A 13 -8.08 5.54 15.54
N ILE A 14 -8.59 6.71 15.95
CA ILE A 14 -9.72 7.37 15.28
C ILE A 14 -9.30 8.43 14.26
N ILE A 15 -8.03 8.41 13.88
CA ILE A 15 -7.40 9.36 12.97
C ILE A 15 -6.65 8.58 11.90
N ALA A 16 -6.34 9.26 10.80
CA ALA A 16 -5.52 8.71 9.74
C ALA A 16 -4.18 8.17 10.27
N ASP A 17 -3.95 6.89 10.03
CA ASP A 17 -2.78 6.15 10.43
C ASP A 17 -2.06 5.53 9.22
N THR A 18 -0.83 5.05 9.45
CA THR A 18 -0.07 4.30 8.44
C THR A 18 0.42 3.02 9.07
N ILE A 19 -0.02 1.90 8.51
CA ILE A 19 0.22 0.57 9.04
C ILE A 19 0.98 -0.25 8.01
N ASP A 20 2.09 -0.85 8.45
CA ASP A 20 2.91 -1.78 7.67
C ASP A 20 3.00 -3.11 8.43
N GLY A 21 2.44 -4.19 7.86
CA GLY A 21 2.51 -5.57 8.40
C GLY A 21 3.91 -6.20 8.27
N LEU A 22 4.65 -5.80 7.24
CA LEU A 22 6.00 -6.27 6.89
C LEU A 22 6.00 -7.66 6.26
N ALA A 23 6.27 -8.71 7.02
CA ALA A 23 6.41 -10.06 6.50
C ALA A 23 5.74 -11.03 7.46
N GLY A 24 5.10 -12.07 6.93
CA GLY A 24 4.24 -12.94 7.72
C GLY A 24 2.82 -12.91 7.17
N ASN A 25 1.95 -13.75 7.72
CA ASN A 25 0.51 -13.66 7.44
C ASN A 25 -0.13 -12.80 8.54
N ASP A 26 -0.36 -11.54 8.21
CA ASP A 26 -0.75 -10.53 9.20
C ASP A 26 -2.25 -10.26 9.20
N GLN A 27 -2.77 -9.89 10.36
CA GLN A 27 -4.11 -9.32 10.49
C GLN A 27 -3.98 -7.83 10.81
N ILE A 28 -4.48 -6.96 9.93
CA ILE A 28 -4.38 -5.50 10.04
C ILE A 28 -5.78 -4.89 10.20
N GLN A 29 -5.97 -3.93 11.11
CA GLN A 29 -7.25 -3.27 11.35
C GLN A 29 -7.13 -1.74 11.50
N GLY A 30 -7.75 -1.00 10.57
CA GLY A 30 -7.75 0.47 10.47
C GLY A 30 -8.72 1.21 11.42
N ASP A 31 -9.77 0.56 11.92
CA ASP A 31 -10.75 1.16 12.84
C ASP A 31 -11.42 2.43 12.28
N ARG A 32 -10.99 3.65 12.62
CA ARG A 32 -11.55 4.86 12.03
C ARG A 32 -10.48 5.79 11.52
N GLY A 33 -10.73 6.43 10.38
CA GLY A 33 -9.82 7.41 9.81
C GLY A 33 -9.56 7.10 8.36
N ASP A 34 -8.85 8.00 7.67
CA ASP A 34 -8.42 7.73 6.30
C ASP A 34 -7.03 7.08 6.36
N ASP A 35 -6.97 5.75 6.38
CA ASP A 35 -5.76 5.00 6.69
C ASP A 35 -4.97 4.57 5.45
N LEU A 36 -3.67 4.33 5.66
CA LEU A 36 -2.81 3.65 4.71
C LEU A 36 -2.41 2.27 5.26
N LEU A 37 -2.94 1.23 4.64
CA LEU A 37 -2.82 -0.16 5.11
C LEU A 37 -1.97 -0.96 4.12
N ASN A 38 -0.75 -1.34 4.53
CA ASN A 38 0.16 -2.17 3.77
C ASN A 38 0.34 -3.55 4.45
N GLY A 39 -0.06 -4.63 3.79
CA GLY A 39 0.16 -6.00 4.28
C GLY A 39 1.64 -6.37 4.25
N GLY A 40 2.22 -6.33 3.05
CA GLY A 40 3.66 -6.49 2.87
C GLY A 40 3.98 -7.77 2.13
N SER A 41 4.41 -8.82 2.83
CA SER A 41 4.68 -10.11 2.19
C SER A 41 4.13 -11.25 3.03
N GLY A 42 3.38 -12.14 2.39
CA GLY A 42 2.64 -13.20 3.06
C GLY A 42 1.17 -13.06 2.69
N ASN A 43 0.33 -13.95 3.22
CA ASN A 43 -1.11 -13.89 2.91
C ASN A 43 -1.80 -13.11 4.02
N ASP A 44 -2.09 -11.85 3.76
CA ASP A 44 -2.57 -10.92 4.77
C ASP A 44 -4.09 -10.80 4.78
N LEU A 45 -4.64 -10.42 5.93
CA LEU A 45 -6.05 -10.10 6.13
C LEU A 45 -6.15 -8.65 6.63
N ILE A 46 -6.68 -7.77 5.79
CA ILE A 46 -6.67 -6.32 6.05
C ILE A 46 -8.10 -5.79 6.12
N PHE A 47 -8.44 -5.12 7.22
CA PHE A 47 -9.72 -4.45 7.48
C PHE A 47 -9.52 -2.93 7.55
N GLY A 48 -10.24 -2.16 6.73
CA GLY A 48 -10.25 -0.68 6.78
C GLY A 48 -11.17 -0.14 7.85
N GLU A 49 -12.41 -0.64 7.87
CA GLU A 49 -13.49 -0.23 8.78
C GLU A 49 -14.09 1.13 8.39
N GLU A 50 -14.06 2.18 9.20
CA GLU A 50 -14.69 3.47 8.85
C GLU A 50 -13.67 4.49 8.31
N GLY A 51 -13.88 5.01 7.09
CA GLY A 51 -13.08 6.09 6.53
C GLY A 51 -12.69 5.85 5.09
N ASN A 52 -11.91 6.75 4.48
CA ASN A 52 -11.48 6.58 3.10
C ASN A 52 -10.09 5.96 3.08
N ASP A 53 -10.04 4.64 2.99
CA ASP A 53 -8.80 3.91 3.21
C ASP A 53 -8.05 3.63 1.93
N THR A 54 -6.74 3.44 2.08
CA THR A 54 -5.83 3.06 1.00
C THR A 54 -5.20 1.71 1.32
N PHE A 55 -5.54 0.70 0.53
CA PHE A 55 -5.07 -0.67 0.71
C PHE A 55 -3.98 -1.04 -0.27
N ASN A 56 -2.95 -1.72 0.23
CA ASN A 56 -1.95 -2.40 -0.57
C ASN A 56 -1.63 -3.75 0.09
N GLY A 57 -2.23 -4.83 -0.41
CA GLY A 57 -1.99 -6.18 0.11
C GLY A 57 -0.50 -6.55 0.12
N GLY A 58 0.20 -6.22 -0.96
CA GLY A 58 1.63 -6.48 -1.07
C GLY A 58 1.86 -7.71 -1.93
N VAL A 59 2.73 -8.62 -1.51
CA VAL A 59 3.09 -9.84 -2.26
C VAL A 59 2.45 -11.07 -1.62
N SER A 60 1.97 -11.99 -2.46
CA SER A 60 1.19 -13.20 -2.16
C SER A 60 -0.32 -12.92 -2.21
N ASP A 61 -1.14 -13.85 -1.73
CA ASP A 61 -2.59 -13.79 -1.96
C ASP A 61 -3.29 -13.21 -0.73
N ASP A 62 -3.80 -11.99 -0.85
CA ASP A 62 -4.34 -11.23 0.27
C ASP A 62 -5.89 -11.19 0.30
N ILE A 63 -6.46 -10.94 1.48
CA ILE A 63 -7.89 -10.65 1.68
C ILE A 63 -8.03 -9.21 2.18
N LEU A 64 -8.75 -8.39 1.41
CA LEU A 64 -8.95 -6.97 1.68
C LEU A 64 -10.44 -6.69 1.91
N ILE A 65 -10.75 -6.01 3.01
CA ILE A 65 -12.10 -5.62 3.41
C ILE A 65 -12.09 -4.11 3.65
N GLY A 66 -12.76 -3.36 2.77
CA GLY A 66 -12.80 -1.89 2.76
C GLY A 66 -13.51 -1.33 3.98
N GLY A 67 -14.76 -1.72 4.17
CA GLY A 67 -15.64 -1.16 5.20
C GLY A 67 -16.49 -0.01 4.67
N GLU A 68 -16.76 0.98 5.52
CA GLU A 68 -17.53 2.17 5.17
C GLU A 68 -16.61 3.29 4.68
N GLY A 69 -16.85 3.79 3.47
CA GLY A 69 -16.18 4.99 2.99
C GLY A 69 -15.91 4.93 1.50
N ILE A 70 -14.90 5.68 1.04
CA ILE A 70 -14.42 5.62 -0.33
C ILE A 70 -13.01 5.03 -0.31
N ASP A 71 -12.93 3.73 -0.59
CA ASP A 71 -11.67 3.01 -0.46
C ASP A 71 -10.92 2.91 -1.79
N THR A 72 -9.60 2.86 -1.71
CA THR A 72 -8.72 2.67 -2.87
C THR A 72 -7.83 1.45 -2.69
N PHE A 73 -8.04 0.43 -3.51
CA PHE A 73 -7.25 -0.80 -3.52
C PHE A 73 -6.15 -0.74 -4.58
N PHE A 74 -4.90 -0.79 -4.13
CA PHE A 74 -3.71 -0.73 -4.99
C PHE A 74 -3.22 -2.12 -5.37
N PHE A 75 -3.11 -2.36 -6.68
CA PHE A 75 -2.48 -3.56 -7.22
C PHE A 75 -1.29 -3.20 -8.10
N ALA A 76 -0.18 -3.88 -7.89
CA ALA A 76 1.01 -3.79 -8.72
C ALA A 76 1.39 -5.15 -9.33
N ALA A 77 2.40 -5.14 -10.20
CA ALA A 77 2.92 -6.37 -10.78
C ALA A 77 3.54 -7.27 -9.70
N ASN A 78 3.13 -8.55 -9.70
CA ASN A 78 3.53 -9.57 -8.72
C ASN A 78 2.96 -9.37 -7.31
N ASN A 79 1.82 -8.67 -7.18
CA ASN A 79 1.12 -8.66 -5.90
C ASN A 79 0.60 -10.06 -5.57
N GLY A 80 -0.09 -10.72 -6.48
CA GLY A 80 -0.58 -12.07 -6.24
C GLY A 80 -2.01 -12.17 -6.73
N ALA A 81 -2.77 -13.11 -6.18
CA ALA A 81 -4.19 -13.29 -6.43
C ALA A 81 -5.01 -12.83 -5.21
N ASP A 82 -5.24 -11.53 -5.16
CA ASP A 82 -5.92 -10.90 -4.03
C ASP A 82 -7.46 -10.98 -4.15
N ARG A 83 -8.14 -10.94 -3.00
CA ARG A 83 -9.61 -10.95 -2.90
C ARG A 83 -10.09 -9.73 -2.12
N ILE A 84 -10.93 -8.91 -2.75
CA ILE A 84 -11.72 -7.87 -2.07
C ILE A 84 -13.10 -8.44 -1.75
N GLU A 85 -13.55 -8.41 -0.50
CA GLU A 85 -14.81 -9.07 -0.09
C GLU A 85 -16.06 -8.20 -0.19
N ASP A 86 -15.93 -6.88 -0.04
CA ASP A 86 -17.03 -5.94 0.17
C ASP A 86 -17.03 -4.74 -0.78
N PHE A 87 -16.34 -4.84 -1.92
CA PHE A 87 -16.18 -3.74 -2.89
C PHE A 87 -17.52 -3.08 -3.28
N GLU A 88 -17.64 -1.79 -2.97
CA GLU A 88 -18.79 -0.95 -3.30
C GLU A 88 -18.54 -0.18 -4.60
N ILE A 89 -19.26 -0.53 -5.67
CA ILE A 89 -19.03 0.03 -7.02
C ILE A 89 -19.27 1.55 -7.06
N ALA A 90 -20.12 2.07 -6.17
CA ALA A 90 -20.49 3.48 -6.16
C ALA A 90 -19.42 4.41 -5.55
N SER A 91 -18.60 3.89 -4.64
CA SER A 91 -17.60 4.65 -3.88
C SER A 91 -16.18 4.21 -4.22
N ASP A 92 -15.93 2.91 -4.27
CA ASP A 92 -14.58 2.38 -4.18
C ASP A 92 -13.85 2.39 -5.52
N ALA A 93 -12.52 2.37 -5.44
CA ALA A 93 -11.64 2.44 -6.58
C ALA A 93 -10.59 1.32 -6.55
N ILE A 94 -10.30 0.78 -7.74
CA ILE A 94 -9.15 -0.11 -7.95
C ILE A 94 -8.08 0.65 -8.72
N ALA A 95 -6.91 0.81 -8.10
CA ALA A 95 -5.76 1.48 -8.67
C ALA A 95 -4.71 0.47 -9.15
N LEU A 96 -4.52 0.39 -10.48
CA LEU A 96 -3.46 -0.44 -11.07
C LEU A 96 -2.17 0.38 -11.23
N VAL A 97 -1.14 0.05 -10.46
CA VAL A 97 0.13 0.79 -10.47
C VAL A 97 1.19 0.01 -11.23
N ALA A 98 1.60 0.56 -12.38
CA ALA A 98 2.78 0.10 -13.07
C ALA A 98 4.04 0.55 -12.32
N LYS A 99 4.77 -0.39 -11.71
CA LYS A 99 6.16 -0.17 -11.32
C LYS A 99 6.94 0.17 -12.59
N ARG A 100 7.20 1.45 -12.85
CA ARG A 100 8.10 1.82 -13.95
C ARG A 100 9.44 1.15 -13.67
N ARG A 101 9.88 0.27 -14.57
CA ARG A 101 11.24 -0.27 -14.56
C ARG A 101 12.16 0.91 -14.88
N SER A 102 12.62 1.64 -13.87
CA SER A 102 13.65 2.66 -14.03
C SER A 102 14.89 1.95 -14.62
N PRO A 103 15.35 2.27 -15.84
CA PRO A 103 16.60 1.72 -16.35
C PRO A 103 17.74 2.40 -15.56
N GLY A 104 18.12 1.80 -14.42
CA GLY A 104 19.24 2.26 -13.60
C GLY A 104 18.92 3.20 -12.43
N GLY A 105 17.69 3.24 -11.93
CA GLY A 105 17.30 4.04 -10.75
C GLY A 105 16.91 3.17 -9.57
N ARG A 106 17.30 3.57 -8.35
CA ARG A 106 16.96 2.89 -7.08
C ARG A 106 15.43 2.75 -6.97
N PRO A 107 14.89 1.73 -6.27
CA PRO A 107 13.44 1.59 -6.15
C PRO A 107 12.85 2.76 -5.36
N GLU A 108 12.25 3.73 -6.06
CA GLU A 108 11.42 4.76 -5.45
C GLU A 108 10.01 4.20 -5.17
N PHE A 109 9.83 3.60 -4.00
CA PHE A 109 8.57 3.82 -3.29
C PHE A 109 8.72 5.19 -2.61
N TRP A 110 7.69 6.03 -2.72
CA TRP A 110 7.62 7.39 -2.17
C TRP A 110 8.42 8.45 -2.93
N LEU A 111 7.71 9.31 -3.68
CA LEU A 111 8.02 10.72 -3.59
C LEU A 111 6.77 11.47 -3.14
N ALA A 112 6.72 11.64 -1.83
CA ALA A 112 6.06 12.73 -1.18
C ALA A 112 6.36 14.06 -1.90
N LEU A 113 5.35 14.91 -1.88
CA LEU A 113 5.42 16.36 -2.01
C LEU A 113 6.71 16.92 -1.36
N GLN A 114 7.74 17.22 -2.14
CA GLN A 114 8.88 18.01 -1.69
C GLN A 114 9.22 19.11 -2.69
N LEU A 115 9.06 20.32 -2.17
CA LEU A 115 9.34 21.61 -2.76
C LEU A 115 10.82 21.68 -3.23
N TRP A 116 11.00 22.22 -4.44
CA TRP A 116 12.17 22.99 -4.90
C TRP A 116 13.57 22.46 -4.50
N GLN A 117 14.23 21.75 -5.43
CA GLN A 117 15.69 21.81 -5.56
C GLN A 117 16.07 22.01 -7.04
N PRO A 118 17.00 22.94 -7.37
CA PRO A 118 17.35 23.23 -8.74
C PRO A 118 18.26 22.14 -9.31
N LEU A 119 18.01 21.89 -10.59
CA LEU A 119 18.73 21.01 -11.51
C LEU A 119 20.26 21.17 -11.41
N VAL A 120 20.95 20.16 -10.86
CA VAL A 120 22.39 19.96 -11.15
C VAL A 120 22.48 19.07 -12.37
N VAL A 121 22.81 19.66 -13.52
CA VAL A 121 23.08 18.93 -14.76
C VAL A 121 24.43 18.23 -14.62
N GLY A 122 24.41 16.95 -14.28
CA GLY A 122 25.58 16.07 -14.31
C GLY A 122 25.80 15.52 -15.71
N SER A 123 26.86 15.98 -16.36
CA SER A 123 27.34 15.50 -17.66
C SER A 123 27.67 14.00 -17.59
N SER A 124 27.07 13.21 -18.48
CA SER A 124 27.60 11.89 -18.82
C SER A 124 27.92 11.88 -20.31
N VAL A 125 29.23 11.98 -20.56
CA VAL A 125 29.88 11.83 -21.84
C VAL A 125 29.47 10.48 -22.43
N CYS A 126 28.79 10.52 -23.58
CA CYS A 126 28.62 9.35 -24.43
C CYS A 126 29.96 9.11 -25.12
N ARG A 127 30.64 8.00 -24.79
CA ARG A 127 31.73 7.46 -25.63
C ARG A 127 31.16 6.30 -26.44
N CYS A 128 31.58 6.31 -27.71
CA CYS A 128 31.07 5.57 -28.87
C CYS A 128 30.79 4.08 -28.65
#